data_AF-A0A8T4NT81-F1
#
_entry.id   AF-A0A8T4NT81-F1
#
_cell.length_a   1.000
_cell.length_b   1.000
_cell.length_c   1.000
_cell.angle_alpha   90.00
_cell.angle_beta   90.00
_cell.angle_gamma   90.00
#
_symmetry.space_group_name_H-M   'P 1'
#
loop_
_entity.id
_entity.type
_entity.pdbx_description
1 polymer ?
#
loop_
_entity_poly.entity_id
_entity_poly.type
_entity_poly.pdbx_seq_one_letter_code
_entity_poly.pdbx_strand_id
1 'polypeptide(L)'
;MTKKRRPMGYWQNKKNIEREAKTVIKKYKLNRFSSEELKKYGSPSLMKAIFEQYNGIEEFREVLGLQGKLDRTRKWNPKNIETEARRIMNDNNLEQLPNSTVLRQKGYDYFVAAIATKYPGQRYGLLKALGEEVISPREWEKYDFVLEQAKKYIQENQVNILPGYRALVNAGNSKLASAIAKLPGGFRKLRIILGQEKIMDRKEDLQNLDFMINKAYKIMKKFGMKVLPSSTTLCKEGLSGFCYGIRKYHEGMNHFRELLDQEILKHEAGTWDNEDYCLERARHVITGHGMKTLPSFDRLRNLGYSSLASAIGKFSGGYKEFRKRLGYNPNLEFQRKWGDLDIVIAAAKKIIKEYNLEKLPAHRTLIKMGYAGLATGISTLHSFRVVRLALGEIKPKAMRGSLQNWKSFEKRLQSLIDRLEHFPSSTEFREFGESSLCYAIYNNFGGVNAVKTRMGYKTNQESLEQFLQEYIGGEDND
;
A
#
# COMPACT_ATOMS: atom_id res chain seq x y z
N MET A 1 -39.99 -40.25 21.43
CA MET A 1 -39.06 -41.38 21.19
C MET A 1 -38.11 -41.50 22.39
N THR A 2 -38.20 -42.60 23.13
CA THR A 2 -37.36 -42.88 24.30
C THR A 2 -35.91 -43.19 23.85
N LYS A 3 -34.93 -42.42 24.36
CA LYS A 3 -33.51 -42.70 24.06
C LYS A 3 -33.09 -44.00 24.76
N LYS A 4 -32.94 -45.07 23.98
CA LYS A 4 -32.43 -46.39 24.41
C LYS A 4 -31.16 -46.18 25.27
N ARG A 5 -31.19 -46.58 26.55
CA ARG A 5 -30.00 -46.53 27.43
C ARG A 5 -28.88 -47.36 26.79
N ARG A 6 -27.66 -46.81 26.75
CA ARG A 6 -26.47 -47.53 26.28
C ARG A 6 -26.10 -48.62 27.30
N PRO A 7 -25.53 -49.76 26.88
CA PRO A 7 -25.16 -50.84 27.79
C PRO A 7 -24.09 -50.40 28.79
N MET A 8 -24.02 -51.10 29.92
CA MET A 8 -22.97 -50.92 30.94
C MET A 8 -21.59 -51.04 30.28
N GLY A 9 -20.64 -50.17 30.64
CA GLY A 9 -19.31 -50.14 30.02
C GLY A 9 -19.19 -49.32 28.72
N TYR A 10 -20.29 -48.89 28.09
CA TYR A 10 -20.24 -48.18 26.79
C TYR A 10 -19.45 -46.87 26.84
N TRP A 11 -19.58 -46.11 27.93
CA TRP A 11 -18.97 -44.79 28.13
C TRP A 11 -17.55 -44.84 28.67
N GLN A 12 -17.07 -46.02 29.09
CA GLN A 12 -15.70 -46.26 29.53
C GLN A 12 -14.75 -46.48 28.34
N ASN A 13 -15.28 -46.74 27.14
CA ASN A 13 -14.49 -46.91 25.92
C ASN A 13 -14.30 -45.57 25.19
N LYS A 14 -13.07 -45.05 25.17
CA LYS A 14 -12.69 -43.78 24.53
C LYS A 14 -13.15 -43.64 23.07
N LYS A 15 -13.10 -44.72 22.27
CA LYS A 15 -13.54 -44.72 20.86
C LYS A 15 -15.06 -44.51 20.70
N ASN A 16 -15.87 -44.98 21.66
CA ASN A 16 -17.30 -44.72 21.66
C ASN A 16 -17.62 -43.24 21.94
N ILE A 17 -16.89 -42.62 22.87
CA ILE A 17 -17.02 -41.20 23.23
C ILE A 17 -16.70 -40.32 22.00
N GLU A 18 -15.57 -40.58 21.33
CA GLU A 18 -15.19 -39.89 20.10
C GLU A 18 -16.23 -40.03 18.99
N ARG A 19 -16.77 -41.22 18.77
CA ARG A 19 -17.76 -41.49 17.71
C ARG A 19 -19.06 -40.72 17.96
N GLU A 20 -19.57 -40.72 19.19
CA GLU A 20 -20.76 -39.97 19.58
C GLU A 20 -20.52 -38.45 19.44
N ALA A 21 -19.35 -37.95 19.87
CA ALA A 21 -18.96 -36.55 19.70
C ALA A 21 -18.88 -36.13 18.22
N LYS A 22 -18.14 -36.88 17.38
CA LYS A 22 -18.05 -36.66 15.93
C LYS A 22 -19.43 -36.67 15.26
N THR A 23 -20.36 -37.49 15.75
CA THR A 23 -21.75 -37.52 15.28
C THR A 23 -22.52 -36.24 15.65
N VAL A 24 -22.41 -35.75 16.89
CA VAL A 24 -23.02 -34.47 17.32
C VAL A 24 -22.45 -33.29 16.51
N ILE A 25 -21.13 -33.24 16.35
CA ILE A 25 -20.43 -32.21 15.55
C ILE A 25 -20.95 -32.17 14.11
N LYS A 26 -20.98 -33.32 13.43
CA LYS A 26 -21.45 -33.41 12.03
C LYS A 26 -22.93 -33.07 11.91
N LYS A 27 -23.77 -33.52 12.86
CA LYS A 27 -25.22 -33.29 12.83
C LYS A 27 -25.59 -31.81 12.99
N TYR A 28 -24.93 -31.09 13.90
CA TYR A 28 -25.25 -29.70 14.22
C TYR A 28 -24.25 -28.69 13.63
N LYS A 29 -23.32 -29.13 12.77
CA LYS A 29 -22.27 -28.32 12.12
C LYS A 29 -21.47 -27.46 13.13
N LEU A 30 -21.07 -28.07 14.24
CA LEU A 30 -20.40 -27.37 15.35
C LEU A 30 -18.91 -27.16 15.05
N ASN A 31 -18.54 -25.92 14.75
CA ASN A 31 -17.13 -25.57 14.48
C ASN A 31 -16.29 -25.39 15.76
N ARG A 32 -16.92 -25.12 16.92
CA ARG A 32 -16.22 -24.88 18.20
C ARG A 32 -16.28 -26.08 19.13
N PHE A 33 -17.41 -26.79 19.20
CA PHE A 33 -17.68 -27.88 20.13
C PHE A 33 -17.43 -27.49 21.61
N SER A 34 -18.00 -26.36 22.04
CA SER A 34 -17.83 -25.84 23.42
C SER A 34 -18.65 -26.60 24.47
N SER A 35 -18.39 -26.34 25.75
CA SER A 35 -19.19 -26.83 26.87
C SER A 35 -20.68 -26.48 26.75
N GLU A 36 -21.01 -25.29 26.25
CA GLU A 36 -22.38 -24.79 26.07
C GLU A 36 -23.05 -25.50 24.90
N GLU A 37 -22.34 -25.70 23.79
CA GLU A 37 -22.81 -26.45 22.63
C GLU A 37 -23.02 -27.94 22.99
N LEU A 38 -22.15 -28.51 23.83
CA LEU A 38 -22.28 -29.88 24.33
C LEU A 38 -23.44 -30.04 25.33
N LYS A 39 -23.69 -29.05 26.20
CA LYS A 39 -24.90 -28.99 27.05
C LYS A 39 -26.17 -28.87 26.21
N LYS A 40 -26.15 -28.07 25.14
CA LYS A 40 -27.34 -27.75 24.32
C LYS A 40 -27.68 -28.84 23.28
N TYR A 41 -26.67 -29.45 22.65
CA TYR A 41 -26.86 -30.35 21.51
C TYR A 41 -26.35 -31.78 21.74
N GLY A 42 -25.55 -32.00 22.80
CA GLY A 42 -25.02 -33.31 23.19
C GLY A 42 -25.98 -34.12 24.06
N SER A 43 -25.41 -34.89 24.99
CA SER A 43 -26.17 -35.57 26.03
C SER A 43 -25.43 -35.46 27.38
N PRO A 44 -26.14 -35.45 28.52
CA PRO A 44 -25.50 -35.41 29.84
C PRO A 44 -24.51 -36.57 30.05
N SER A 45 -24.81 -37.77 29.52
CA SER A 45 -23.92 -38.93 29.57
C SER A 45 -22.65 -38.76 28.74
N LEU A 46 -22.75 -38.22 27.52
CA LEU A 46 -21.58 -37.89 26.70
C LEU A 46 -20.72 -36.82 27.37
N MET A 47 -21.35 -35.78 27.93
CA MET A 47 -20.62 -34.73 28.65
C MET A 47 -19.89 -35.30 29.87
N LYS A 48 -20.58 -36.07 30.72
CA LYS A 48 -19.98 -36.73 31.88
C LYS A 48 -18.81 -37.63 31.46
N ALA A 49 -18.99 -38.48 30.44
CA ALA A 49 -17.94 -39.37 29.93
C ALA A 49 -16.71 -38.60 29.41
N ILE A 50 -16.90 -37.44 28.75
CA ILE A 50 -15.78 -36.60 28.30
C ILE A 50 -15.00 -36.05 29.51
N PHE A 51 -15.69 -35.54 30.55
CA PHE A 51 -15.04 -35.00 31.75
C PHE A 51 -14.43 -36.06 32.68
N GLU A 52 -14.86 -37.32 32.59
CA GLU A 52 -14.29 -38.44 33.38
C GLU A 52 -13.13 -39.16 32.69
N GLN A 53 -13.10 -39.20 31.35
CA GLN A 53 -12.10 -39.94 30.56
C GLN A 53 -11.02 -39.05 29.91
N TYR A 54 -11.23 -37.74 29.94
CA TYR A 54 -10.32 -36.69 29.48
C TYR A 54 -10.39 -35.52 30.48
N ASN A 55 -9.36 -34.69 30.56
CA ASN A 55 -9.26 -33.56 31.49
C ASN A 55 -10.09 -32.35 31.02
N GLY A 56 -11.37 -32.60 30.75
CA GLY A 56 -12.34 -31.64 30.24
C GLY A 56 -12.42 -31.53 28.70
N ILE A 57 -13.32 -30.66 28.25
CA ILE A 57 -13.68 -30.51 26.83
C ILE A 57 -12.51 -30.07 25.93
N GLU A 58 -11.53 -29.35 26.48
CA GLU A 58 -10.44 -28.77 25.70
C GLU A 58 -9.39 -29.82 25.28
N GLU A 59 -8.97 -30.72 26.18
CA GLU A 59 -8.12 -31.87 25.81
C GLU A 59 -8.85 -32.77 24.79
N PHE A 60 -10.14 -33.02 25.02
CA PHE A 60 -10.94 -33.83 24.10
C PHE A 60 -11.07 -33.19 22.71
N ARG A 61 -11.04 -31.86 22.59
CA ARG A 61 -10.99 -31.15 21.30
C ARG A 61 -9.62 -31.24 20.63
N GLU A 62 -8.53 -31.34 21.39
CA GLU A 62 -7.20 -31.61 20.83
C GLU A 62 -7.17 -33.02 20.20
N VAL A 63 -7.70 -34.04 20.89
CA VAL A 63 -7.86 -35.41 20.37
C VAL A 63 -8.73 -35.47 19.10
N LEU A 64 -9.73 -34.59 18.98
CA LEU A 64 -10.61 -34.50 17.80
C LEU A 64 -10.08 -33.58 16.67
N GLY A 65 -8.96 -32.87 16.86
CA GLY A 65 -8.43 -31.92 15.87
C GLY A 65 -9.22 -30.62 15.73
N LEU A 66 -10.05 -30.25 16.71
CA LEU A 66 -11.03 -29.15 16.64
C LEU A 66 -10.52 -27.86 17.30
N GLN A 67 -9.36 -27.38 16.83
CA GLN A 67 -8.75 -26.17 17.35
C GLN A 67 -9.51 -24.92 16.87
N GLY A 68 -10.00 -24.13 17.83
CA GLY A 68 -10.49 -22.77 17.58
C GLY A 68 -9.47 -21.73 18.06
N LYS A 69 -9.66 -20.45 17.69
CA LYS A 69 -8.84 -19.33 18.18
C LYS A 69 -8.68 -19.42 19.70
N LEU A 70 -7.43 -19.41 20.18
CA LEU A 70 -7.12 -19.49 21.60
C LEU A 70 -7.83 -18.34 22.35
N ASP A 71 -8.54 -18.70 23.41
CA ASP A 71 -9.33 -17.74 24.17
C ASP A 71 -8.41 -16.72 24.85
N ARG A 72 -8.78 -15.44 24.78
CA ARG A 72 -7.99 -14.29 25.28
C ARG A 72 -7.87 -14.26 26.81
N THR A 73 -8.45 -15.26 27.47
CA THR A 73 -8.56 -15.47 28.92
C THR A 73 -7.52 -16.46 29.48
N ARG A 74 -6.86 -17.28 28.64
CA ARG A 74 -5.81 -18.19 29.13
C ARG A 74 -4.56 -17.39 29.57
N LYS A 75 -4.07 -17.65 30.79
CA LYS A 75 -2.81 -17.07 31.28
C LYS A 75 -1.63 -17.52 30.40
N TRP A 76 -0.81 -16.57 29.97
CA TRP A 76 0.42 -16.84 29.22
C TRP A 76 1.43 -17.63 30.07
N ASN A 77 1.85 -18.78 29.55
CA ASN A 77 2.88 -19.66 30.09
C ASN A 77 3.66 -20.30 28.91
N PRO A 78 4.82 -20.94 29.13
CA PRO A 78 5.65 -21.45 28.04
C PRO A 78 4.92 -22.40 27.08
N LYS A 79 4.21 -23.40 27.61
CA LYS A 79 3.45 -24.38 26.80
C LYS A 79 2.38 -23.72 25.92
N ASN A 80 1.64 -22.75 26.46
CA ASN A 80 0.65 -21.97 25.70
C ASN A 80 1.30 -21.11 24.61
N ILE A 81 2.50 -20.55 24.86
CA ILE A 81 3.25 -19.74 23.89
C ILE A 81 3.81 -20.61 22.75
N GLU A 82 4.33 -21.80 23.05
CA GLU A 82 4.75 -22.78 22.01
C GLU A 82 3.58 -23.22 21.14
N THR A 83 2.41 -23.46 21.74
CA THR A 83 1.20 -23.86 21.01
C THR A 83 0.71 -22.72 20.10
N GLU A 84 0.70 -21.49 20.60
CA GLU A 84 0.38 -20.29 19.82
C GLU A 84 1.39 -20.07 18.67
N ALA A 85 2.68 -20.31 18.92
CA ALA A 85 3.73 -20.21 17.90
C ALA A 85 3.49 -21.18 16.74
N ARG A 86 3.27 -22.47 17.04
CA ARG A 86 2.98 -23.51 16.04
C ARG A 86 1.67 -23.21 15.30
N ARG A 87 0.65 -22.69 15.98
CA ARG A 87 -0.59 -22.25 15.30
C ARG A 87 -0.33 -21.09 14.34
N ILE A 88 0.42 -20.06 14.74
CA ILE A 88 0.75 -18.92 13.87
C ILE A 88 1.54 -19.38 12.63
N MET A 89 2.47 -20.34 12.79
CA MET A 89 3.20 -20.94 11.67
C MET A 89 2.25 -21.66 10.70
N ASN A 90 1.39 -22.55 11.21
CA ASN A 90 0.42 -23.29 10.40
C ASN A 90 -0.62 -22.37 9.74
N ASP A 91 -1.23 -21.43 10.47
CA ASP A 91 -2.24 -20.46 10.01
C ASP A 91 -1.72 -19.59 8.84
N ASN A 92 -0.39 -19.44 8.72
CA ASN A 92 0.27 -18.63 7.69
C ASN A 92 1.06 -19.47 6.66
N ASN A 93 1.03 -20.81 6.77
CA ASN A 93 1.83 -21.75 5.97
C ASN A 93 3.34 -21.42 5.97
N LEU A 94 3.94 -21.40 7.17
CA LEU A 94 5.34 -21.01 7.40
C LEU A 94 6.14 -22.15 8.03
N GLU A 95 7.31 -22.44 7.47
CA GLU A 95 8.26 -23.43 8.02
C GLU A 95 9.00 -22.93 9.27
N GLN A 96 9.16 -21.62 9.43
CA GLN A 96 9.87 -20.98 10.54
C GLN A 96 9.04 -19.84 11.15
N LEU A 97 9.17 -19.61 12.46
CA LEU A 97 8.44 -18.55 13.16
C LEU A 97 8.98 -17.16 12.75
N PRO A 98 8.18 -16.24 12.17
CA PRO A 98 8.68 -14.94 11.72
C PRO A 98 9.28 -14.09 12.84
N ASN A 99 10.15 -13.14 12.46
CA ASN A 99 10.70 -12.17 13.40
C ASN A 99 9.60 -11.26 14.00
N SER A 100 9.93 -10.57 15.10
CA SER A 100 8.98 -9.71 15.83
C SER A 100 8.35 -8.64 14.94
N THR A 101 9.09 -8.02 14.01
CA THR A 101 8.55 -7.00 13.09
C THR A 101 7.46 -7.58 12.20
N VAL A 102 7.69 -8.75 11.59
CA VAL A 102 6.71 -9.43 10.72
C VAL A 102 5.50 -9.90 11.52
N LEU A 103 5.70 -10.39 12.75
CA LEU A 103 4.61 -10.77 13.66
C LEU A 103 3.72 -9.55 14.00
N ARG A 104 4.31 -8.39 14.33
CA ARG A 104 3.55 -7.15 14.58
C ARG A 104 2.81 -6.65 13.34
N GLN A 105 3.45 -6.68 12.16
CA GLN A 105 2.80 -6.33 10.88
C GLN A 105 1.59 -7.23 10.55
N LYS A 106 1.60 -8.48 11.02
CA LYS A 106 0.47 -9.42 10.91
C LYS A 106 -0.54 -9.33 12.07
N GLY A 107 -0.37 -8.40 13.02
CA GLY A 107 -1.27 -8.16 14.15
C GLY A 107 -1.08 -9.09 15.36
N TYR A 108 0.07 -9.76 15.47
CA TYR A 108 0.41 -10.66 16.58
C TYR A 108 1.17 -9.95 17.72
N ASP A 109 0.91 -8.65 17.95
CA ASP A 109 1.59 -7.85 18.99
C ASP A 109 1.47 -8.47 20.40
N TYR A 110 0.29 -9.03 20.71
CA TYR A 110 0.01 -9.72 21.97
C TYR A 110 0.95 -10.92 22.20
N PHE A 111 1.26 -11.67 21.14
CA PHE A 111 2.12 -12.83 21.19
C PHE A 111 3.59 -12.43 21.30
N VAL A 112 4.00 -11.37 20.60
CA VAL A 112 5.34 -10.76 20.77
C VAL A 112 5.55 -10.29 22.23
N ALA A 113 4.53 -9.68 22.85
CA ALA A 113 4.57 -9.29 24.26
C ALA A 113 4.63 -10.50 25.21
N ALA A 114 3.86 -11.57 24.94
CA ALA A 114 3.89 -12.81 25.72
C ALA A 114 5.26 -13.49 25.68
N ILE A 115 5.90 -13.60 24.50
CA ILE A 115 7.26 -14.13 24.36
C ILE A 115 8.24 -13.33 25.21
N ALA A 116 8.21 -12.00 25.11
CA ALA A 116 9.17 -11.12 25.78
C ALA A 116 9.03 -11.14 27.31
N THR A 117 7.82 -11.37 27.84
CA THR A 117 7.52 -11.21 29.28
C THR A 117 7.29 -12.52 30.04
N LYS A 118 7.00 -13.63 29.36
CA LYS A 118 6.60 -14.90 29.99
C LYS A 118 7.32 -16.15 29.49
N TYR A 119 8.17 -16.06 28.46
CA TYR A 119 8.91 -17.20 27.94
C TYR A 119 10.38 -17.21 28.41
N PRO A 120 10.88 -18.28 29.07
CA PRO A 120 12.29 -18.41 29.46
C PRO A 120 13.24 -18.33 28.26
N GLY A 121 14.27 -17.48 28.33
CA GLY A 121 15.12 -17.19 27.17
C GLY A 121 14.42 -16.41 26.05
N GLN A 122 13.22 -15.88 26.30
CA GLN A 122 12.41 -15.07 25.38
C GLN A 122 12.28 -15.75 24.01
N ARG A 123 12.49 -15.00 22.92
CA ARG A 123 12.44 -15.56 21.56
C ARG A 123 13.52 -16.61 21.30
N TYR A 124 14.71 -16.48 21.87
CA TYR A 124 15.80 -17.45 21.65
C TYR A 124 15.43 -18.82 22.23
N GLY A 125 14.90 -18.83 23.47
CA GLY A 125 14.39 -20.05 24.10
C GLY A 125 13.26 -20.67 23.30
N LEU A 126 12.29 -19.86 22.83
CA LEU A 126 11.16 -20.35 22.05
C LEU A 126 11.60 -21.01 20.73
N LEU A 127 12.48 -20.36 19.96
CA LEU A 127 12.96 -20.94 18.70
C LEU A 127 13.68 -22.27 18.92
N LYS A 128 14.48 -22.38 20.01
CA LYS A 128 15.12 -23.63 20.40
C LYS A 128 14.10 -24.72 20.78
N ALA A 129 13.03 -24.37 21.49
CA ALA A 129 11.94 -25.29 21.84
C ALA A 129 11.06 -25.69 20.64
N LEU A 130 11.02 -24.85 19.59
CA LEU A 130 10.34 -25.18 18.33
C LEU A 130 11.15 -26.14 17.45
N GLY A 131 12.46 -26.27 17.70
CA GLY A 131 13.39 -27.06 16.89
C GLY A 131 14.03 -26.28 15.73
N GLU A 132 13.91 -24.94 15.74
CA GLU A 132 14.55 -24.09 14.72
C GLU A 132 16.06 -23.94 14.99
N GLU A 133 16.87 -23.84 13.93
CA GLU A 133 18.30 -23.59 14.05
C GLU A 133 18.57 -22.17 14.57
N VAL A 134 18.85 -22.06 15.87
CA VAL A 134 19.14 -20.76 16.50
C VAL A 134 20.63 -20.49 16.56
N ILE A 135 21.11 -19.61 15.68
CA ILE A 135 22.47 -19.07 15.72
C ILE A 135 22.71 -18.40 17.09
N SER A 136 23.64 -18.95 17.87
CA SER A 136 24.05 -18.41 19.17
C SER A 136 24.60 -16.99 19.03
N PRO A 137 24.34 -16.07 19.99
CA PRO A 137 24.90 -14.71 19.96
C PRO A 137 26.43 -14.67 19.79
N ARG A 138 27.16 -15.66 20.33
CA ARG A 138 28.63 -15.76 20.23
C ARG A 138 29.13 -16.10 18.82
N GLU A 139 28.31 -16.72 17.97
CA GLU A 139 28.70 -16.98 16.57
C GLU A 139 28.86 -15.68 15.78
N TRP A 140 28.09 -14.64 16.10
CA TRP A 140 28.20 -13.31 15.49
C TRP A 140 29.48 -12.54 15.87
N GLU A 141 30.29 -13.08 16.80
CA GLU A 141 31.61 -12.55 17.15
C GLU A 141 32.73 -13.19 16.30
N LYS A 142 32.47 -14.35 15.67
CA LYS A 142 33.43 -15.05 14.81
C LYS A 142 33.46 -14.45 13.41
N TYR A 143 34.66 -14.19 12.90
CA TYR A 143 34.85 -13.55 11.59
C TYR A 143 34.26 -14.39 10.44
N ASP A 144 34.57 -15.69 10.42
CA ASP A 144 34.19 -16.60 9.33
C ASP A 144 32.67 -16.79 9.25
N PHE A 145 32.02 -16.93 10.41
CA PHE A 145 30.56 -17.02 10.48
C PHE A 145 29.89 -15.77 9.89
N VAL A 146 30.35 -14.57 10.25
CA VAL A 146 29.80 -13.31 9.72
C VAL A 146 30.08 -13.16 8.22
N LEU A 147 31.23 -13.65 7.74
CA LEU A 147 31.58 -13.70 6.32
C LEU A 147 30.65 -14.65 5.54
N GLU A 148 30.34 -15.83 6.08
CA GLU A 148 29.38 -16.77 5.49
C GLU A 148 27.97 -16.19 5.43
N GLN A 149 27.49 -15.57 6.52
CA GLN A 149 26.18 -14.90 6.52
C GLN A 149 26.12 -13.75 5.51
N ALA A 150 27.23 -13.04 5.28
CA ALA A 150 27.32 -12.02 4.24
C ALA A 150 27.26 -12.64 2.81
N LYS A 151 27.99 -13.74 2.55
CA LYS A 151 27.92 -14.49 1.28
C LYS A 151 26.51 -15.02 1.01
N LYS A 152 25.86 -15.59 2.02
CA LYS A 152 24.48 -16.09 1.95
C LYS A 152 23.50 -14.98 1.59
N TYR A 153 23.58 -13.83 2.28
CA TYR A 153 22.76 -12.66 1.96
C TYR A 153 22.92 -12.19 0.50
N ILE A 154 24.18 -12.13 0.01
CA ILE A 154 24.50 -11.76 -1.38
C ILE A 154 23.79 -12.67 -2.39
N GLN A 155 23.87 -13.98 -2.18
CA GLN A 155 23.27 -15.00 -3.05
C GLN A 155 21.74 -14.98 -3.01
N GLU A 156 21.14 -15.00 -1.81
CA GLU A 156 19.68 -15.04 -1.61
C GLU A 156 18.98 -13.78 -2.15
N ASN A 157 19.60 -12.61 -2.02
CA ASN A 157 19.02 -11.33 -2.44
C ASN A 157 19.45 -10.93 -3.87
N GLN A 158 20.23 -11.77 -4.56
CA GLN A 158 20.75 -11.52 -5.92
C GLN A 158 21.46 -10.16 -6.05
N VAL A 159 22.19 -9.73 -5.00
CA VAL A 159 22.89 -8.44 -4.97
C VAL A 159 24.38 -8.59 -5.26
N ASN A 160 24.87 -7.92 -6.30
CA ASN A 160 26.28 -8.02 -6.70
C ASN A 160 27.29 -7.49 -5.64
N ILE A 161 26.84 -6.67 -4.69
CA ILE A 161 27.68 -6.10 -3.60
C ILE A 161 26.91 -6.13 -2.28
N LEU A 162 27.60 -6.49 -1.18
CA LEU A 162 27.07 -6.41 0.18
C LEU A 162 26.62 -4.97 0.53
N PRO A 163 25.34 -4.73 0.83
CA PRO A 163 24.84 -3.39 1.17
C PRO A 163 25.48 -2.82 2.44
N GLY A 164 25.52 -1.50 2.55
CA GLY A 164 26.01 -0.83 3.76
C GLY A 164 25.04 -0.98 4.95
N TYR A 165 25.54 -0.71 6.17
CA TYR A 165 24.82 -0.86 7.44
C TYR A 165 23.33 -0.48 7.40
N ARG A 166 22.99 0.76 6.96
CA ARG A 166 21.60 1.24 6.90
C ARG A 166 20.72 0.45 5.91
N ALA A 167 21.28 0.02 4.78
CA ALA A 167 20.55 -0.78 3.81
C ALA A 167 20.26 -2.19 4.33
N LEU A 168 21.24 -2.83 4.99
CA LEU A 168 21.03 -4.12 5.67
C LEU A 168 19.98 -4.01 6.79
N VAL A 169 20.06 -2.97 7.64
CA VAL A 169 19.05 -2.72 8.69
C VAL A 169 17.64 -2.55 8.10
N ASN A 170 17.50 -1.76 7.04
CA ASN A 170 16.22 -1.57 6.35
C ASN A 170 15.69 -2.86 5.69
N ALA A 171 16.60 -3.74 5.23
CA ALA A 171 16.29 -5.07 4.74
C ALA A 171 16.09 -6.12 5.87
N GLY A 172 15.88 -5.68 7.13
CA GLY A 172 15.65 -6.56 8.28
C GLY A 172 16.90 -7.28 8.82
N ASN A 173 18.06 -7.09 8.20
CA ASN A 173 19.32 -7.79 8.49
C ASN A 173 20.18 -7.02 9.53
N SER A 174 19.54 -6.54 10.60
CA SER A 174 20.18 -5.69 11.62
C SER A 174 21.26 -6.40 12.44
N LYS A 175 21.12 -7.72 12.70
CA LYS A 175 22.15 -8.53 13.37
C LYS A 175 23.43 -8.61 12.53
N LEU A 176 23.30 -8.98 11.25
CA LEU A 176 24.42 -9.01 10.30
C LEU A 176 25.08 -7.64 10.18
N ALA A 177 24.29 -6.57 10.02
CA ALA A 177 24.80 -5.20 9.98
C ALA A 177 25.61 -4.82 11.23
N SER A 178 25.10 -5.17 12.42
CA SER A 178 25.77 -4.90 13.70
C SER A 178 27.02 -5.77 13.91
N ALA A 179 27.01 -7.02 13.48
CA ALA A 179 28.16 -7.92 13.58
C ALA A 179 29.30 -7.43 12.69
N ILE A 180 29.02 -7.16 11.40
CA ILE A 180 30.00 -6.60 10.46
C ILE A 180 30.56 -5.26 10.98
N ALA A 181 29.74 -4.42 11.63
CA ALA A 181 30.21 -3.16 12.19
C ALA A 181 31.18 -3.32 13.39
N LYS A 182 31.13 -4.44 14.11
CA LYS A 182 31.98 -4.73 15.29
C LYS A 182 33.27 -5.48 14.95
N LEU A 183 33.35 -6.16 13.80
CA LEU A 183 34.55 -6.88 13.40
C LEU A 183 35.76 -5.93 13.19
N PRO A 184 37.00 -6.38 13.46
CA PRO A 184 38.21 -5.61 13.14
C PRO A 184 38.28 -5.22 11.65
N GLY A 185 38.28 -3.92 11.36
CA GLY A 185 38.21 -3.36 9.99
C GLY A 185 36.82 -3.40 9.33
N GLY A 186 35.82 -3.96 10.01
CA GLY A 186 34.39 -3.97 9.69
C GLY A 186 34.03 -4.23 8.23
N PHE A 187 33.06 -3.45 7.71
CA PHE A 187 32.59 -3.53 6.32
C PHE A 187 33.72 -3.38 5.28
N ARG A 188 34.82 -2.66 5.60
CA ARG A 188 35.95 -2.49 4.69
C ARG A 188 36.72 -3.80 4.53
N LYS A 189 37.17 -4.39 5.64
CA LYS A 189 37.93 -5.66 5.61
C LYS A 189 37.09 -6.80 5.02
N LEU A 190 35.81 -6.87 5.37
CA LEU A 190 34.92 -7.92 4.91
C LEU A 190 34.63 -7.83 3.40
N ARG A 191 34.57 -6.62 2.83
CA ARG A 191 34.44 -6.43 1.37
C ARG A 191 35.68 -6.83 0.57
N ILE A 192 36.88 -6.56 1.09
CA ILE A 192 38.15 -7.01 0.49
C ILE A 192 38.15 -8.54 0.39
N ILE A 193 37.82 -9.23 1.48
CA ILE A 193 37.79 -10.70 1.54
C ILE A 193 36.70 -11.32 0.64
N LEU A 194 35.59 -10.61 0.41
CA LEU A 194 34.54 -11.03 -0.53
C LEU A 194 34.92 -10.85 -2.01
N GLY A 195 36.12 -10.36 -2.34
CA GLY A 195 36.46 -9.91 -3.70
C GLY A 195 35.63 -8.71 -4.16
N GLN A 196 34.88 -8.09 -3.23
CA GLN A 196 34.04 -6.92 -3.47
C GLN A 196 34.84 -5.65 -3.21
N GLU A 197 36.02 -5.54 -3.84
CA GLU A 197 36.78 -4.30 -3.97
C GLU A 197 36.04 -3.32 -4.88
N LYS A 198 34.86 -2.89 -4.45
CA LYS A 198 34.16 -1.80 -5.09
C LYS A 198 34.84 -0.50 -4.67
N ILE A 199 35.76 -0.06 -5.52
CA ILE A 199 36.35 1.28 -5.65
C ILE A 199 35.67 2.27 -4.70
N MET A 200 36.14 2.27 -3.45
CA MET A 200 36.07 3.47 -2.65
C MET A 200 37.16 4.35 -3.24
N ASP A 201 36.72 5.44 -3.86
CA ASP A 201 37.61 6.53 -4.27
C ASP A 201 38.61 6.75 -3.13
N ARG A 202 39.89 6.58 -3.43
CA ARG A 202 40.96 6.80 -2.46
C ARG A 202 40.89 8.27 -2.01
N LYS A 203 41.56 8.62 -0.92
CA LYS A 203 41.54 10.01 -0.45
C LYS A 203 42.05 10.94 -1.57
N GLU A 204 43.04 10.46 -2.30
CA GLU A 204 43.69 11.04 -3.45
C GLU A 204 42.71 11.18 -4.64
N ASP A 205 41.93 10.14 -4.95
CA ASP A 205 40.89 10.19 -5.99
C ASP A 205 39.77 11.19 -5.65
N LEU A 206 39.38 11.27 -4.37
CA LEU A 206 38.38 12.25 -3.90
C LEU A 206 38.91 13.68 -3.90
N GLN A 207 40.23 13.87 -3.81
CA GLN A 207 40.89 15.17 -3.95
C GLN A 207 41.10 15.56 -5.42
N ASN A 208 41.21 14.60 -6.33
CA ASN A 208 41.40 14.82 -7.76
C ASN A 208 40.09 15.33 -8.41
N LEU A 209 40.12 16.57 -8.93
CA LEU A 209 38.95 17.20 -9.54
C LEU A 209 38.52 16.50 -10.84
N ASP A 210 39.45 16.17 -11.73
CA ASP A 210 39.15 15.50 -13.02
C ASP A 210 38.50 14.14 -12.81
N PHE A 211 38.99 13.36 -11.85
CA PHE A 211 38.39 12.09 -11.45
C PHE A 211 36.94 12.29 -11.00
N MET A 212 36.70 13.31 -10.16
CA MET A 212 35.39 13.61 -9.62
C MET A 212 34.42 14.11 -10.71
N ILE A 213 34.87 14.98 -11.63
CA ILE A 213 34.09 15.45 -12.79
C ILE A 213 33.73 14.27 -13.72
N ASN A 214 34.71 13.45 -14.09
CA ASN A 214 34.48 12.26 -14.91
C ASN A 214 33.51 11.27 -14.25
N LYS A 215 33.58 11.14 -12.92
CA LYS A 215 32.64 10.32 -12.13
C LYS A 215 31.25 10.94 -12.11
N ALA A 216 31.13 12.26 -12.04
CA ALA A 216 29.86 12.99 -12.13
C ALA A 216 29.15 12.71 -13.46
N TYR A 217 29.84 12.81 -14.60
CA TYR A 217 29.27 12.49 -15.91
C TYR A 217 28.85 11.02 -16.06
N LYS A 218 29.64 10.07 -15.52
CA LYS A 218 29.25 8.64 -15.48
C LYS A 218 27.98 8.42 -14.66
N ILE A 219 27.84 9.11 -13.53
CA ILE A 219 26.62 9.11 -12.70
C ILE A 219 25.43 9.68 -13.49
N MET A 220 25.58 10.86 -14.08
CA MET A 220 24.55 11.53 -14.89
C MET A 220 24.05 10.62 -16.02
N LYS A 221 24.97 10.00 -16.76
CA LYS A 221 24.64 9.01 -17.80
C LYS A 221 23.90 7.79 -17.24
N LYS A 222 24.33 7.22 -16.10
CA LYS A 222 23.64 6.08 -15.44
C LYS A 222 22.19 6.40 -15.08
N PHE A 223 21.91 7.62 -14.60
CA PHE A 223 20.55 8.04 -14.24
C PHE A 223 19.73 8.59 -15.42
N GLY A 224 20.32 8.72 -16.61
CA GLY A 224 19.65 9.36 -17.77
C GLY A 224 19.34 10.85 -17.53
N MET A 225 20.16 11.54 -16.73
CA MET A 225 19.92 12.92 -16.29
C MET A 225 20.94 13.89 -16.89
N LYS A 226 20.47 15.05 -17.37
CA LYS A 226 21.32 16.17 -17.82
C LYS A 226 21.98 16.96 -16.68
N VAL A 227 21.58 16.71 -15.43
CA VAL A 227 22.00 17.44 -14.22
C VAL A 227 22.44 16.43 -13.17
N LEU A 228 23.46 16.74 -12.38
CA LEU A 228 23.96 15.86 -11.32
C LEU A 228 22.87 15.67 -10.25
N PRO A 229 22.45 14.42 -9.94
CA PRO A 229 21.39 14.16 -8.96
C PRO A 229 21.70 14.75 -7.58
N SER A 230 20.66 15.05 -6.80
CA SER A 230 20.86 15.61 -5.46
C SER A 230 21.67 14.68 -4.55
N SER A 231 22.38 15.24 -3.58
CA SER A 231 23.16 14.47 -2.58
C SER A 231 22.32 13.42 -1.85
N THR A 232 21.00 13.64 -1.70
CA THR A 232 20.07 12.66 -1.13
C THR A 232 19.85 11.48 -2.06
N THR A 233 19.64 11.71 -3.37
CA THR A 233 19.52 10.66 -4.38
C THR A 233 20.80 9.84 -4.47
N LEU A 234 21.96 10.51 -4.55
CA LEU A 234 23.28 9.88 -4.61
C LEU A 234 23.56 9.02 -3.35
N CYS A 235 23.23 9.50 -2.15
CA CYS A 235 23.41 8.74 -0.92
C CYS A 235 22.51 7.50 -0.83
N LYS A 236 21.27 7.54 -1.35
CA LYS A 236 20.40 6.35 -1.44
C LYS A 236 21.00 5.27 -2.34
N GLU A 237 21.65 5.69 -3.42
CA GLU A 237 22.32 4.85 -4.43
C GLU A 237 23.72 4.40 -4.00
N GLY A 238 24.11 4.62 -2.74
CA GLY A 238 25.39 4.19 -2.19
C GLY A 238 26.59 5.08 -2.56
N LEU A 239 26.37 6.22 -3.21
CA LEU A 239 27.41 7.16 -3.65
C LEU A 239 27.77 8.19 -2.55
N SER A 240 27.68 7.79 -1.28
CA SER A 240 27.96 8.67 -0.13
C SER A 240 29.42 9.13 -0.05
N GLY A 241 30.38 8.31 -0.52
CA GLY A 241 31.80 8.69 -0.61
C GLY A 241 32.04 9.83 -1.62
N PHE A 242 31.36 9.78 -2.77
CA PHE A 242 31.39 10.84 -3.78
C PHE A 242 30.78 12.14 -3.24
N CYS A 243 29.61 12.07 -2.58
CA CYS A 243 29.03 13.23 -1.86
C CYS A 243 29.95 13.79 -0.77
N TYR A 244 30.72 12.93 -0.10
CA TYR A 244 31.71 13.35 0.89
C TYR A 244 32.89 14.09 0.24
N GLY A 245 33.46 13.55 -0.85
CA GLY A 245 34.55 14.19 -1.58
C GLY A 245 34.19 15.58 -2.08
N ILE A 246 33.03 15.70 -2.77
CA ILE A 246 32.47 16.98 -3.20
C ILE A 246 32.44 18.00 -2.05
N ARG A 247 31.85 17.61 -0.92
CA ARG A 247 31.70 18.51 0.25
C ARG A 247 33.01 18.82 0.96
N LYS A 248 34.00 17.92 0.93
CA LYS A 248 35.23 18.04 1.72
C LYS A 248 36.41 18.67 0.95
N TYR A 249 36.43 18.50 -0.37
CA TYR A 249 37.56 18.89 -1.23
C TYR A 249 37.18 19.81 -2.39
N HIS A 250 35.90 19.87 -2.79
CA HIS A 250 35.43 20.64 -3.96
C HIS A 250 34.32 21.63 -3.60
N GLU A 251 34.46 22.27 -2.43
CA GLU A 251 33.65 23.42 -1.95
C GLU A 251 32.12 23.21 -1.79
N GLY A 252 31.60 22.01 -2.08
CA GLY A 252 30.20 21.67 -1.87
C GLY A 252 29.50 21.16 -3.13
N MET A 253 28.22 20.83 -3.00
CA MET A 253 27.38 20.47 -4.17
C MET A 253 26.97 21.72 -4.97
N ASN A 254 27.02 22.89 -4.31
CA ASN A 254 27.21 24.17 -4.98
C ASN A 254 28.72 24.39 -5.19
N HIS A 255 29.11 25.20 -6.17
CA HIS A 255 30.43 25.15 -6.82
C HIS A 255 30.74 23.88 -7.62
N PHE A 256 30.67 22.65 -7.07
CA PHE A 256 30.93 21.45 -7.90
C PHE A 256 29.96 21.26 -9.09
N ARG A 257 28.79 21.90 -9.05
CA ARG A 257 27.88 22.00 -10.22
C ARG A 257 28.25 23.15 -11.17
N GLU A 258 28.83 24.25 -10.67
CA GLU A 258 29.41 25.32 -11.50
C GLU A 258 30.54 24.70 -12.35
N LEU A 259 31.40 23.85 -11.75
CA LEU A 259 32.46 23.06 -12.41
C LEU A 259 31.96 21.97 -13.40
N LEU A 260 30.65 21.81 -13.55
CA LEU A 260 30.02 20.89 -14.52
C LEU A 260 29.16 21.65 -15.55
N ASP A 261 29.34 22.98 -15.64
CA ASP A 261 28.53 23.92 -16.43
C ASP A 261 27.02 23.81 -16.13
N GLN A 262 26.66 23.43 -14.90
CA GLN A 262 25.27 23.34 -14.45
C GLN A 262 24.88 24.62 -13.72
N GLU A 263 23.83 25.29 -14.20
CA GLU A 263 23.31 26.53 -13.64
C GLU A 263 23.01 26.39 -12.14
N ILE A 264 23.81 27.06 -11.30
CA ILE A 264 23.53 27.24 -9.89
C ILE A 264 23.14 28.69 -9.67
N LEU A 265 21.91 28.92 -9.23
CA LEU A 265 21.57 30.21 -8.67
C LEU A 265 21.78 30.19 -7.16
N LYS A 266 22.85 30.86 -6.72
CA LYS A 266 22.96 31.39 -5.35
C LYS A 266 21.90 32.50 -5.23
N HIS A 267 21.23 32.57 -4.09
CA HIS A 267 20.14 33.52 -3.87
C HIS A 267 20.36 34.29 -2.60
N GLU A 268 20.09 35.59 -2.68
CA GLU A 268 20.01 36.47 -1.53
C GLU A 268 18.81 36.08 -0.64
N ALA A 269 18.86 36.46 0.63
CA ALA A 269 17.77 36.21 1.55
C ALA A 269 16.49 36.92 1.06
N GLY A 270 15.35 36.22 1.10
CA GLY A 270 14.06 36.75 0.63
C GLY A 270 13.72 36.45 -0.84
N THR A 271 14.68 36.08 -1.71
CA THR A 271 14.39 35.81 -3.15
C THR A 271 13.30 34.75 -3.35
N TRP A 272 13.22 33.75 -2.45
CA TRP A 272 12.23 32.66 -2.50
C TRP A 272 10.84 33.02 -1.96
N ASP A 273 10.69 34.20 -1.36
CA ASP A 273 9.40 34.69 -0.86
C ASP A 273 8.70 35.61 -1.90
N ASN A 274 9.36 35.89 -3.04
CA ASN A 274 8.77 36.48 -4.25
C ASN A 274 8.07 35.39 -5.11
N GLU A 275 6.77 35.58 -5.39
CA GLU A 275 5.98 34.58 -6.13
C GLU A 275 6.31 34.53 -7.62
N ASP A 276 6.47 35.68 -8.29
CA ASP A 276 6.76 35.78 -9.72
C ASP A 276 8.11 35.15 -10.05
N TYR A 277 9.11 35.39 -9.20
CA TYR A 277 10.40 34.72 -9.27
C TYR A 277 10.24 33.19 -9.18
N CYS A 278 9.41 32.70 -8.25
CA CYS A 278 9.13 31.27 -8.14
C CYS A 278 8.38 30.70 -9.36
N LEU A 279 7.49 31.49 -9.99
CA LEU A 279 6.77 31.10 -11.22
C LEU A 279 7.72 31.05 -12.43
N GLU A 280 8.61 32.02 -12.57
CA GLU A 280 9.65 32.03 -13.60
C GLU A 280 10.57 30.82 -13.48
N ARG A 281 11.12 30.56 -12.28
CA ARG A 281 11.95 29.37 -12.04
C ARG A 281 11.18 28.07 -12.23
N ALA A 282 9.88 28.03 -11.93
CA ALA A 282 9.03 26.89 -12.28
C ALA A 282 8.93 26.69 -13.81
N ARG A 283 8.81 27.75 -14.61
CA ARG A 283 8.87 27.68 -16.09
C ARG A 283 10.23 27.15 -16.59
N HIS A 284 11.34 27.61 -16.02
CA HIS A 284 12.67 27.11 -16.36
C HIS A 284 12.84 25.62 -16.08
N VAL A 285 12.38 25.13 -14.92
CA VAL A 285 12.45 23.69 -14.58
C VAL A 285 11.58 22.84 -15.50
N ILE A 286 10.39 23.33 -15.88
CA ILE A 286 9.50 22.65 -16.83
C ILE A 286 10.19 22.54 -18.20
N THR A 287 10.70 23.67 -18.72
CA THR A 287 11.30 23.76 -20.06
C THR A 287 12.63 23.01 -20.15
N GLY A 288 13.56 23.26 -19.23
CA GLY A 288 14.90 22.66 -19.22
C GLY A 288 14.91 21.12 -19.04
N HIS A 289 13.85 20.56 -18.48
CA HIS A 289 13.65 19.10 -18.39
C HIS A 289 12.59 18.55 -19.36
N GLY A 290 12.07 19.34 -20.30
CA GLY A 290 11.06 18.89 -21.28
C GLY A 290 9.78 18.32 -20.65
N MET A 291 9.36 18.87 -19.50
CA MET A 291 8.18 18.39 -18.79
C MET A 291 6.90 19.04 -19.31
N LYS A 292 5.79 18.30 -19.28
CA LYS A 292 4.47 18.82 -19.69
C LYS A 292 3.72 19.59 -18.60
N THR A 293 4.18 19.61 -17.35
CA THR A 293 3.51 20.28 -16.21
C THR A 293 4.52 20.50 -15.07
N LEU A 294 4.25 21.42 -14.15
CA LEU A 294 5.03 21.57 -12.90
C LEU A 294 5.12 20.23 -12.14
N PRO A 295 6.31 19.62 -11.97
CA PRO A 295 6.50 18.38 -11.23
C PRO A 295 6.05 18.44 -9.75
N SER A 296 5.92 17.29 -9.11
CA SER A 296 5.62 17.20 -7.67
C SER A 296 6.79 17.66 -6.80
N PHE A 297 6.51 18.00 -5.54
CA PHE A 297 7.51 18.32 -4.52
C PHE A 297 8.68 17.33 -4.47
N ASP A 298 8.38 16.03 -4.39
CA ASP A 298 9.40 14.99 -4.38
C ASP A 298 10.24 14.95 -5.66
N ARG A 299 9.61 15.19 -6.82
CA ARG A 299 10.31 15.19 -8.10
C ARG A 299 11.23 16.41 -8.23
N LEU A 300 10.78 17.60 -7.82
CA LEU A 300 11.64 18.79 -7.73
C LEU A 300 12.83 18.57 -6.78
N ARG A 301 12.58 18.02 -5.58
CA ARG A 301 13.63 17.71 -4.60
C ARG A 301 14.66 16.69 -5.13
N ASN A 302 14.20 15.66 -5.87
CA ASN A 302 15.09 14.67 -6.47
C ASN A 302 15.95 15.26 -7.60
N LEU A 303 15.41 16.21 -8.38
CA LEU A 303 16.13 17.00 -9.39
C LEU A 303 17.10 18.02 -8.77
N GLY A 304 16.98 18.32 -7.47
CA GLY A 304 17.85 19.25 -6.74
C GLY A 304 17.24 20.62 -6.47
N TYR A 305 16.03 20.90 -6.95
CA TYR A 305 15.30 22.16 -6.74
C TYR A 305 14.56 22.20 -5.40
N SER A 306 15.23 21.77 -4.31
CA SER A 306 14.62 21.67 -2.97
C SER A 306 14.11 23.01 -2.43
N SER A 307 14.81 24.11 -2.72
CA SER A 307 14.42 25.46 -2.29
C SER A 307 13.15 25.92 -3.00
N LEU A 308 13.11 25.87 -4.33
CA LEU A 308 11.90 26.09 -5.13
C LEU A 308 10.75 25.19 -4.68
N ALA A 309 11.02 23.91 -4.44
CA ALA A 309 10.01 22.95 -4.01
C ALA A 309 9.36 23.35 -2.67
N SER A 310 10.16 23.91 -1.77
CA SER A 310 9.72 24.38 -0.45
C SER A 310 9.03 25.74 -0.53
N ALA A 311 9.55 26.66 -1.37
CA ALA A 311 8.96 27.98 -1.63
C ALA A 311 7.52 27.85 -2.18
N ILE A 312 7.32 27.07 -3.25
CA ILE A 312 6.00 26.75 -3.80
C ILE A 312 5.06 26.16 -2.72
N GLY A 313 5.60 25.44 -1.75
CA GLY A 313 4.83 24.88 -0.64
C GLY A 313 4.39 25.89 0.43
N LYS A 314 5.03 27.07 0.51
CA LYS A 314 4.68 28.14 1.46
C LYS A 314 3.56 29.07 0.96
N PHE A 315 3.51 29.35 -0.34
CA PHE A 315 2.51 30.26 -0.91
C PHE A 315 1.08 29.72 -0.76
N SER A 316 0.11 30.64 -0.65
CA SER A 316 -1.31 30.29 -0.54
C SER A 316 -1.79 29.50 -1.77
N GLY A 317 -2.45 28.36 -1.54
CA GLY A 317 -2.87 27.41 -2.60
C GLY A 317 -1.74 26.54 -3.18
N GLY A 318 -0.47 26.87 -2.91
CA GLY A 318 0.73 26.10 -3.22
C GLY A 318 0.80 25.52 -4.64
N TYR A 319 1.20 24.26 -4.76
CA TYR A 319 1.37 23.55 -6.05
C TYR A 319 0.12 23.51 -6.94
N LYS A 320 -1.08 23.67 -6.39
CA LYS A 320 -2.32 23.71 -7.18
C LYS A 320 -2.44 25.06 -7.87
N GLU A 321 -2.19 26.15 -7.15
CA GLU A 321 -2.29 27.51 -7.68
C GLU A 321 -1.15 27.83 -8.64
N PHE A 322 0.09 27.44 -8.28
CA PHE A 322 1.23 27.52 -9.19
C PHE A 322 0.98 26.81 -10.52
N ARG A 323 0.33 25.64 -10.52
CA ARG A 323 -0.05 24.98 -11.78
C ARG A 323 -1.01 25.83 -12.61
N LYS A 324 -2.06 26.41 -12.01
CA LYS A 324 -2.98 27.30 -12.73
C LYS A 324 -2.28 28.52 -13.32
N ARG A 325 -1.45 29.21 -12.51
CA ARG A 325 -0.66 30.39 -12.93
C ARG A 325 0.38 30.07 -14.02
N LEU A 326 0.74 28.79 -14.17
CA LEU A 326 1.57 28.26 -15.26
C LEU A 326 0.74 27.74 -16.45
N GLY A 327 -0.55 28.05 -16.54
CA GLY A 327 -1.45 27.64 -17.62
C GLY A 327 -2.06 26.24 -17.47
N TYR A 328 -1.74 25.50 -16.40
CA TYR A 328 -2.26 24.14 -16.17
C TYR A 328 -3.46 24.15 -15.23
N ASN A 329 -4.66 23.89 -15.75
CA ASN A 329 -5.83 23.65 -14.92
C ASN A 329 -5.94 22.15 -14.55
N PRO A 330 -5.52 21.74 -13.33
CA PRO A 330 -5.51 20.32 -12.95
C PRO A 330 -6.92 19.73 -12.81
N ASN A 331 -7.95 20.56 -12.60
CA ASN A 331 -9.33 20.09 -12.59
C ASN A 331 -9.80 19.77 -14.01
N LEU A 332 -9.47 20.62 -14.99
CA LEU A 332 -9.85 20.42 -16.40
C LEU A 332 -9.22 19.16 -16.98
N GLU A 333 -7.92 18.93 -16.75
CA GLU A 333 -7.25 17.70 -17.21
C GLU A 333 -7.74 16.44 -16.49
N PHE A 334 -8.12 16.55 -15.21
CA PHE A 334 -8.73 15.43 -14.48
C PHE A 334 -10.14 15.11 -15.02
N GLN A 335 -10.95 16.13 -15.31
CA GLN A 335 -12.27 16.00 -15.95
C GLN A 335 -12.13 15.41 -17.36
N ARG A 336 -11.25 15.95 -18.22
CA ARG A 336 -11.00 15.42 -19.57
C ARG A 336 -10.56 13.96 -19.58
N LYS A 337 -9.73 13.55 -18.61
CA LYS A 337 -9.17 12.20 -18.57
C LYS A 337 -10.05 11.15 -17.88
N TRP A 338 -10.84 11.55 -16.88
CA TRP A 338 -11.62 10.62 -16.04
C TRP A 338 -13.12 10.93 -15.97
N GLY A 339 -13.58 12.02 -16.57
CA GLY A 339 -15.00 12.37 -16.71
C GLY A 339 -15.71 11.61 -17.82
N ASP A 340 -14.97 11.10 -18.80
CA ASP A 340 -15.47 10.12 -19.77
C ASP A 340 -15.53 8.72 -19.13
N LEU A 341 -16.72 8.13 -19.14
CA LEU A 341 -16.98 6.80 -18.58
C LEU A 341 -16.32 5.69 -19.41
N ASP A 342 -16.21 5.83 -20.73
CA ASP A 342 -15.62 4.81 -21.61
C ASP A 342 -14.09 4.76 -21.44
N ILE A 343 -13.43 5.90 -21.24
CA ILE A 343 -12.01 5.95 -20.85
C ILE A 343 -11.79 5.24 -19.50
N VAL A 344 -12.68 5.48 -18.53
CA VAL A 344 -12.64 4.82 -17.21
C VAL A 344 -12.87 3.30 -17.33
N ILE A 345 -13.82 2.86 -18.15
CA ILE A 345 -14.10 1.44 -18.42
C ILE A 345 -12.91 0.79 -19.13
N ALA A 346 -12.31 1.44 -20.13
CA ALA A 346 -11.15 0.93 -20.85
C ALA A 346 -9.93 0.76 -19.92
N ALA A 347 -9.67 1.75 -19.06
CA ALA A 347 -8.62 1.68 -18.03
C ALA A 347 -8.88 0.56 -17.01
N ALA A 348 -10.14 0.40 -16.57
CA ALA A 348 -10.54 -0.67 -15.67
C ALA A 348 -10.35 -2.06 -16.32
N LYS A 349 -10.83 -2.26 -17.56
CA LYS A 349 -10.64 -3.50 -18.35
C LYS A 349 -9.16 -3.84 -18.52
N LYS A 350 -8.31 -2.84 -18.77
CA LYS A 350 -6.85 -3.04 -18.88
C LYS A 350 -6.28 -3.61 -17.59
N ILE A 351 -6.56 -3.01 -16.43
CA ILE A 351 -6.06 -3.48 -15.12
C ILE A 351 -6.58 -4.89 -14.82
N ILE A 352 -7.85 -5.18 -15.10
CA ILE A 352 -8.45 -6.50 -14.93
C ILE A 352 -7.70 -7.55 -15.75
N LYS A 353 -7.40 -7.26 -17.02
CA LYS A 353 -6.62 -8.16 -17.90
C LYS A 353 -5.15 -8.29 -17.47
N GLU A 354 -4.49 -7.18 -17.16
CA GLU A 354 -3.05 -7.10 -16.86
C GLU A 354 -2.68 -7.89 -15.59
N TYR A 355 -3.54 -7.88 -14.58
CA TYR A 355 -3.34 -8.61 -13.31
C TYR A 355 -4.16 -9.90 -13.22
N ASN A 356 -4.77 -10.37 -14.32
CA ASN A 356 -5.62 -11.56 -14.39
C ASN A 356 -6.67 -11.64 -13.28
N LEU A 357 -7.42 -10.55 -13.08
CA LEU A 357 -8.39 -10.40 -12.01
C LEU A 357 -9.78 -10.82 -12.46
N GLU A 358 -10.56 -11.39 -11.55
CA GLU A 358 -11.99 -11.68 -11.77
C GLU A 358 -12.85 -10.41 -11.89
N LYS A 359 -12.43 -9.32 -11.21
CA LYS A 359 -13.22 -8.09 -11.03
C LYS A 359 -12.36 -6.88 -10.67
N LEU A 360 -12.85 -5.68 -10.95
CA LEU A 360 -12.22 -4.39 -10.66
C LEU A 360 -11.90 -4.25 -9.16
N PRO A 361 -10.63 -4.04 -8.76
CA PRO A 361 -10.28 -3.85 -7.37
C PRO A 361 -10.97 -2.66 -6.70
N ALA A 362 -11.19 -2.74 -5.39
CA ALA A 362 -11.76 -1.64 -4.61
C ALA A 362 -10.81 -0.43 -4.56
N HIS A 363 -11.34 0.76 -4.30
CA HIS A 363 -10.61 2.04 -4.22
C HIS A 363 -9.25 1.97 -3.52
N ARG A 364 -9.19 1.41 -2.30
CA ARG A 364 -7.93 1.26 -1.53
C ARG A 364 -6.93 0.32 -2.19
N THR A 365 -7.39 -0.70 -2.91
CA THR A 365 -6.54 -1.65 -3.64
C THR A 365 -5.97 -1.02 -4.90
N LEU A 366 -6.79 -0.29 -5.69
CA LEU A 366 -6.31 0.47 -6.85
C LEU A 366 -5.23 1.49 -6.45
N ILE A 367 -5.40 2.21 -5.33
CA ILE A 367 -4.36 3.12 -4.80
C ILE A 367 -3.06 2.36 -4.47
N LYS A 368 -3.14 1.20 -3.79
CA LYS A 368 -1.96 0.37 -3.47
C LYS A 368 -1.26 -0.17 -4.73
N MET A 369 -2.00 -0.38 -5.81
CA MET A 369 -1.46 -0.78 -7.12
C MET A 369 -0.94 0.40 -7.96
N GLY A 370 -0.95 1.63 -7.44
CA GLY A 370 -0.47 2.83 -8.13
C GLY A 370 -1.53 3.57 -8.97
N TYR A 371 -2.73 3.00 -9.12
CA TYR A 371 -3.84 3.53 -9.93
C TYR A 371 -4.70 4.56 -9.18
N ALA A 372 -4.07 5.45 -8.40
CA ALA A 372 -4.78 6.42 -7.57
C ALA A 372 -5.67 7.38 -8.38
N GLY A 373 -5.20 7.85 -9.55
CA GLY A 373 -5.98 8.75 -10.42
C GLY A 373 -7.28 8.12 -10.92
N LEU A 374 -7.23 6.85 -11.34
CA LEU A 374 -8.41 6.07 -11.73
C LEU A 374 -9.32 5.83 -10.51
N ALA A 375 -8.74 5.46 -9.36
CA ALA A 375 -9.52 5.22 -8.14
C ALA A 375 -10.32 6.47 -7.72
N THR A 376 -9.71 7.65 -7.79
CA THR A 376 -10.37 8.93 -7.54
C THR A 376 -11.39 9.26 -8.63
N GLY A 377 -11.07 9.10 -9.92
CA GLY A 377 -12.02 9.36 -11.01
C GLY A 377 -13.30 8.52 -10.90
N ILE A 378 -13.14 7.24 -10.57
CA ILE A 378 -14.28 6.36 -10.29
C ILE A 378 -15.05 6.82 -9.04
N SER A 379 -14.39 7.22 -7.95
CA SER A 379 -15.09 7.58 -6.71
C SER A 379 -15.77 8.94 -6.74
N THR A 380 -15.25 9.92 -7.50
CA THR A 380 -15.77 11.30 -7.52
C THR A 380 -16.65 11.64 -8.72
N LEU A 381 -16.47 10.98 -9.88
CA LEU A 381 -17.21 11.32 -11.11
C LEU A 381 -18.29 10.28 -11.48
N HIS A 382 -18.01 8.98 -11.30
CA HIS A 382 -18.84 7.89 -11.86
C HIS A 382 -19.51 6.96 -10.85
N SER A 383 -18.96 6.82 -9.64
CA SER A 383 -19.21 5.73 -8.69
C SER A 383 -18.74 4.33 -9.15
N PHE A 384 -18.14 3.58 -8.23
CA PHE A 384 -17.76 2.18 -8.43
C PHE A 384 -18.94 1.29 -8.83
N ARG A 385 -20.18 1.64 -8.46
CA ARG A 385 -21.37 0.86 -8.85
C ARG A 385 -21.62 0.95 -10.36
N VAL A 386 -21.50 2.14 -10.95
CA VAL A 386 -21.76 2.37 -12.39
C VAL A 386 -20.70 1.68 -13.23
N VAL A 387 -19.43 1.85 -12.89
CA VAL A 387 -18.33 1.20 -13.60
C VAL A 387 -18.46 -0.33 -13.53
N ARG A 388 -18.87 -0.88 -12.39
CA ARG A 388 -19.12 -2.33 -12.25
C ARG A 388 -20.36 -2.84 -12.99
N LEU A 389 -21.41 -2.03 -13.13
CA LEU A 389 -22.54 -2.35 -14.01
C LEU A 389 -22.08 -2.39 -15.48
N ALA A 390 -21.30 -1.40 -15.92
CA ALA A 390 -20.79 -1.31 -17.29
C ALA A 390 -19.72 -2.38 -17.63
N LEU A 391 -19.00 -2.89 -16.62
CA LEU A 391 -18.11 -4.05 -16.74
C LEU A 391 -18.86 -5.41 -16.67
N GLY A 392 -20.16 -5.41 -16.36
CA GLY A 392 -20.96 -6.63 -16.21
C GLY A 392 -20.74 -7.41 -14.89
N GLU A 393 -19.95 -6.87 -13.95
CA GLU A 393 -19.62 -7.53 -12.67
C GLU A 393 -20.82 -7.67 -11.73
N ILE A 394 -21.80 -6.76 -11.85
CA ILE A 394 -23.01 -6.75 -11.04
C ILE A 394 -24.23 -6.53 -11.92
N LYS A 395 -25.35 -7.16 -11.56
CA LYS A 395 -26.62 -6.96 -12.25
C LYS A 395 -27.34 -5.70 -11.71
N PRO A 396 -28.14 -5.00 -12.53
CA PRO A 396 -29.04 -3.95 -12.05
C PRO A 396 -29.92 -4.46 -10.91
N LYS A 397 -30.22 -3.59 -9.93
CA LYS A 397 -31.12 -3.96 -8.83
C LYS A 397 -32.55 -3.88 -9.35
N ALA A 398 -33.33 -4.94 -9.18
CA ALA A 398 -34.70 -4.98 -9.69
C ALA A 398 -35.58 -3.90 -9.03
N MET A 399 -35.88 -2.84 -9.79
CA MET A 399 -37.06 -1.98 -9.54
C MET A 399 -38.33 -2.68 -10.03
N ARG A 400 -39.46 -2.42 -9.39
CA ARG A 400 -40.78 -2.77 -9.93
C ARG A 400 -41.25 -1.67 -10.89
N GLY A 401 -41.84 -2.05 -12.03
CA GLY A 401 -42.54 -1.13 -12.93
C GLY A 401 -41.68 -0.49 -14.03
N SER A 402 -42.27 0.50 -14.70
CA SER A 402 -41.84 1.04 -16.00
C SER A 402 -40.47 1.75 -16.02
N LEU A 403 -39.94 2.15 -14.86
CA LEU A 403 -38.66 2.87 -14.72
C LEU A 403 -37.39 2.03 -14.97
N GLN A 404 -37.54 0.76 -15.38
CA GLN A 404 -36.42 -0.02 -15.92
C GLN A 404 -36.11 0.29 -17.39
N ASN A 405 -37.10 0.72 -18.17
CA ASN A 405 -36.93 0.99 -19.60
C ASN A 405 -36.55 2.47 -19.83
N TRP A 406 -35.42 2.71 -20.53
CA TRP A 406 -34.95 4.05 -20.86
C TRP A 406 -36.07 4.93 -21.43
N LYS A 407 -36.81 4.48 -22.45
CA LYS A 407 -37.87 5.29 -23.10
C LYS A 407 -38.98 5.73 -22.14
N SER A 408 -39.34 4.89 -21.17
CA SER A 408 -40.38 5.22 -20.18
C SER A 408 -39.85 6.05 -19.02
N PHE A 409 -38.57 5.92 -18.69
CA PHE A 409 -37.89 6.78 -17.72
C PHE A 409 -37.68 8.19 -18.30
N GLU A 410 -37.12 8.27 -19.50
CA GLU A 410 -36.86 9.49 -20.28
C GLU A 410 -38.13 10.33 -20.47
N LYS A 411 -39.23 9.72 -20.94
CA LYS A 411 -40.52 10.43 -21.09
C LYS A 411 -41.02 11.05 -19.77
N ARG A 412 -40.86 10.35 -18.64
CA ARG A 412 -41.34 10.81 -17.33
C ARG A 412 -40.40 11.86 -16.71
N LEU A 413 -39.09 11.73 -16.95
CA LEU A 413 -38.11 12.74 -16.54
C LEU A 413 -38.24 14.01 -17.39
N GLN A 414 -38.42 13.90 -18.70
CA GLN A 414 -38.65 15.05 -19.58
C GLN A 414 -39.90 15.81 -19.16
N SER A 415 -41.03 15.12 -18.90
CA SER A 415 -42.25 15.77 -18.37
C SER A 415 -42.07 16.48 -17.03
N LEU A 416 -41.06 16.13 -16.22
CA LEU A 416 -40.71 16.87 -15.00
C LEU A 416 -39.79 18.05 -15.29
N ILE A 417 -38.87 17.92 -16.26
CA ILE A 417 -38.03 19.02 -16.75
C ILE A 417 -38.89 20.09 -17.43
N ASP A 418 -39.81 19.71 -18.31
CA ASP A 418 -40.75 20.62 -18.99
C ASP A 418 -41.61 21.43 -18.01
N ARG A 419 -41.83 20.90 -16.80
CA ARG A 419 -42.58 21.55 -15.72
C ARG A 419 -41.72 22.45 -14.82
N LEU A 420 -40.41 22.22 -14.78
CA LEU A 420 -39.46 22.98 -13.96
C LEU A 420 -38.64 23.98 -14.78
N GLU A 421 -38.61 23.84 -16.11
CA GLU A 421 -37.75 24.55 -17.07
C GLU A 421 -36.24 24.30 -16.91
N HIS A 422 -35.83 23.52 -15.89
CA HIS A 422 -34.45 23.06 -15.67
C HIS A 422 -34.37 21.60 -15.23
N PHE A 423 -33.16 21.03 -15.28
CA PHE A 423 -32.93 19.65 -14.85
C PHE A 423 -33.02 19.51 -13.32
N PRO A 424 -33.93 18.67 -12.77
CA PRO A 424 -34.24 18.68 -11.34
C PRO A 424 -33.07 18.29 -10.43
N SER A 425 -32.98 18.97 -9.29
CA SER A 425 -32.13 18.63 -8.15
C SER A 425 -32.71 17.49 -7.32
N SER A 426 -31.90 16.92 -6.43
CA SER A 426 -32.31 15.87 -5.49
C SER A 426 -33.38 16.31 -4.49
N THR A 427 -33.56 17.62 -4.29
CA THR A 427 -34.60 18.21 -3.43
C THR A 427 -35.92 18.33 -4.20
N GLU A 428 -35.89 18.83 -5.43
CA GLU A 428 -37.09 18.98 -6.27
C GLU A 428 -37.70 17.62 -6.64
N PHE A 429 -36.88 16.60 -6.90
CA PHE A 429 -37.38 15.22 -7.01
C PHE A 429 -38.14 14.72 -5.76
N ARG A 430 -37.90 15.30 -4.59
CA ARG A 430 -38.65 14.96 -3.36
C ARG A 430 -39.93 15.76 -3.24
N GLU A 431 -39.85 17.06 -3.48
CA GLU A 431 -40.98 18.01 -3.40
C GLU A 431 -42.08 17.67 -4.41
N PHE A 432 -41.71 17.26 -5.62
CA PHE A 432 -42.65 16.82 -6.66
C PHE A 432 -43.05 15.34 -6.56
N GLY A 433 -42.69 14.64 -5.48
CA GLY A 433 -43.02 13.22 -5.25
C GLY A 433 -42.24 12.22 -6.14
N GLU A 434 -41.40 12.71 -7.04
CA GLU A 434 -40.64 11.92 -8.04
C GLU A 434 -39.31 11.34 -7.52
N SER A 435 -39.27 10.96 -6.24
CA SER A 435 -38.08 10.35 -5.62
C SER A 435 -37.69 9.02 -6.27
N SER A 436 -38.64 8.39 -6.97
CA SER A 436 -38.40 7.19 -7.79
C SER A 436 -37.53 7.46 -9.03
N LEU A 437 -37.70 8.62 -9.70
CA LEU A 437 -36.84 9.05 -10.80
C LEU A 437 -35.42 9.35 -10.31
N CYS A 438 -35.29 10.09 -9.21
CA CYS A 438 -33.99 10.34 -8.56
C CYS A 438 -33.26 9.02 -8.25
N TYR A 439 -33.96 8.04 -7.66
CA TYR A 439 -33.35 6.73 -7.40
C TYR A 439 -32.96 5.98 -8.68
N ALA A 440 -33.77 6.07 -9.75
CA ALA A 440 -33.48 5.44 -11.04
C ALA A 440 -32.23 6.05 -11.72
N ILE A 441 -32.08 7.37 -11.70
CA ILE A 441 -30.90 8.10 -12.19
C ILE A 441 -29.62 7.48 -11.62
N TYR A 442 -29.52 7.40 -10.28
CA TYR A 442 -28.30 6.92 -9.61
C TYR A 442 -28.10 5.40 -9.64
N ASN A 443 -29.17 4.59 -9.73
CA ASN A 443 -29.06 3.13 -9.59
C ASN A 443 -29.09 2.36 -10.91
N ASN A 444 -29.67 2.94 -11.97
CA ASN A 444 -29.89 2.29 -13.26
C ASN A 444 -29.20 3.03 -14.42
N PHE A 445 -29.09 4.37 -14.38
CA PHE A 445 -28.71 5.19 -15.54
C PHE A 445 -27.42 6.01 -15.38
N GLY A 446 -26.57 5.67 -14.40
CA GLY A 446 -25.21 6.20 -14.30
C GLY A 446 -25.04 7.52 -13.53
N GLY A 447 -26.10 8.02 -12.89
CA GLY A 447 -26.08 9.31 -12.18
C GLY A 447 -26.47 10.50 -13.08
N VAL A 448 -26.59 11.68 -12.47
CA VAL A 448 -27.17 12.87 -13.11
C VAL A 448 -26.46 13.27 -14.40
N ASN A 449 -25.12 13.27 -14.41
CA ASN A 449 -24.36 13.69 -15.59
C ASN A 449 -24.53 12.71 -16.77
N ALA A 450 -24.51 11.40 -16.52
CA ALA A 450 -24.74 10.39 -17.55
C ALA A 450 -26.15 10.50 -18.16
N VAL A 451 -27.16 10.78 -17.33
CA VAL A 451 -28.54 11.02 -17.79
C VAL A 451 -28.66 12.31 -18.60
N LYS A 452 -28.05 13.42 -18.13
CA LYS A 452 -28.00 14.70 -18.86
C LYS A 452 -27.41 14.51 -20.26
N THR A 453 -26.19 13.96 -20.35
CA THR A 453 -25.51 13.70 -21.63
C THR A 453 -26.36 12.83 -22.55
N ARG A 454 -27.00 11.77 -22.02
CA ARG A 454 -27.82 10.86 -22.80
C ARG A 454 -29.15 11.46 -23.28
N MET A 455 -29.67 12.46 -22.59
CA MET A 455 -30.83 13.27 -23.00
C MET A 455 -30.44 14.49 -23.86
N GLY A 456 -29.17 14.59 -24.31
CA GLY A 456 -28.70 15.69 -25.15
C GLY A 456 -28.46 17.01 -24.40
N TYR A 457 -28.53 17.03 -23.06
CA TYR A 457 -28.17 18.22 -22.29
C TYR A 457 -26.66 18.40 -22.35
N LYS A 458 -26.27 19.54 -22.91
CA LYS A 458 -24.92 20.07 -22.80
C LYS A 458 -24.48 20.08 -21.35
N THR A 459 -23.27 19.59 -21.09
CA THR A 459 -22.75 19.61 -19.71
C THR A 459 -22.47 21.05 -19.28
N ASN A 460 -22.38 21.32 -17.97
CA ASN A 460 -22.02 22.66 -17.46
C ASN A 460 -20.68 23.20 -18.02
N GLN A 461 -19.87 22.35 -18.66
CA GLN A 461 -18.65 22.76 -19.35
C GLN A 461 -18.95 23.39 -20.73
N GLU A 462 -19.84 22.81 -21.52
CA GLU A 462 -20.20 23.34 -22.85
C GLU A 462 -21.06 24.60 -22.74
N SER A 463 -21.93 24.71 -21.72
CA SER A 463 -22.67 25.96 -21.47
C SER A 463 -21.73 27.08 -20.99
N LEU A 464 -20.66 26.75 -20.25
CA LEU A 464 -19.65 27.72 -19.84
C LEU A 464 -18.72 28.10 -21.00
N GLU A 465 -18.36 27.16 -21.88
CA GLU A 465 -17.60 27.43 -23.09
C GLU A 465 -18.41 28.26 -24.10
N GLN A 466 -19.73 28.03 -24.25
CA GLN A 466 -20.60 28.95 -25.01
C GLN A 466 -20.75 30.32 -24.36
N PHE A 467 -21.01 30.40 -23.05
CA PHE A 467 -21.10 31.67 -22.34
C PHE A 467 -19.81 32.48 -22.46
N LEU A 468 -18.65 31.84 -22.36
CA LEU A 468 -17.36 32.48 -22.58
C LEU A 468 -17.14 32.88 -24.05
N GLN A 469 -17.64 32.13 -25.03
CA GLN A 469 -17.59 32.54 -26.44
C GLN A 469 -18.53 33.72 -26.75
N GLU A 470 -19.73 33.77 -26.17
CA GLU A 470 -20.62 34.94 -26.31
C GLU A 470 -20.02 36.18 -25.63
N TYR A 471 -19.36 36.01 -24.47
CA TYR A 471 -18.73 37.12 -23.74
C TYR A 471 -17.41 37.60 -24.36
N ILE A 472 -16.68 36.73 -25.08
CA ILE A 472 -15.41 37.07 -25.76
C ILE A 472 -15.65 37.48 -27.22
N GLY A 473 -16.76 37.08 -27.84
CA GLY A 473 -17.17 37.45 -29.20
C GLY A 473 -18.12 38.65 -29.29
N GLY A 474 -18.42 39.30 -28.16
CA GLY A 474 -19.38 40.42 -28.07
C GLY A 474 -18.77 41.82 -28.06
N GLU A 475 -17.45 41.96 -27.94
CA GLU A 475 -16.73 43.24 -28.01
C GLU A 475 -15.94 43.32 -29.32
N ASP A 476 -16.61 43.68 -30.42
CA ASP A 476 -16.06 44.28 -31.65
C ASP A 476 -17.20 44.54 -32.66
N ASN A 477 -18.10 45.49 -32.35
CA ASN A 477 -19.03 46.16 -33.29
C ASN A 477 -19.64 47.41 -32.62
N ASP A 478 -18.81 48.44 -32.40
CA ASP A 478 -19.06 49.88 -32.70
C ASP A 478 -18.01 50.77 -32.01
#